data_AF-G3BLE5-F1
#
_entry.id   AF-G3BLE5-F1
#
_cell.length_a   1.000
_cell.length_b   1.000
_cell.length_c   1.000
_cell.angle_alpha   90.00
_cell.angle_beta   90.00
_cell.angle_gamma   90.00
#
_symmetry.space_group_name_H-M   'P 1'
#
loop_
_entity.id
_entity.type
_entity.pdbx_description
1 polymer ?
#
loop_
_entity_poly.entity_id
_entity_poly.type
_entity_poly.pdbx_seq_one_letter_code
_entity_poly.pdbx_strand_id
1 'polypeptide(L)'
;SAVDSSGAWRCARQSLHVGSTASCAEFQLNTVRAESFYDSTVEKYAAQDVEVLSLRQMLSFGRNAWNDPDKVLKSARYVQRELPKRLARRLLDLQLLPYIVVTNPHIKKVYNQYYISF
;
A
#
# COMPACT_ATOMS: atom_id res chain seq x y z
N SER A 1 -28.41 21.95 26.15
CA SER A 1 -28.76 20.61 26.68
C SER A 1 -29.58 19.87 25.65
N ALA A 2 -29.32 18.56 25.47
CA ALA A 2 -29.96 17.57 24.58
C ALA A 2 -29.68 17.77 23.07
N VAL A 3 -28.91 16.93 22.35
CA VAL A 3 -28.95 15.46 22.11
C VAL A 3 -30.19 15.02 21.34
N ASP A 4 -30.07 14.81 20.02
CA ASP A 4 -30.26 13.51 19.33
C ASP A 4 -30.10 13.70 17.81
N SER A 5 -29.14 13.04 17.14
CA SER A 5 -29.18 11.65 16.64
C SER A 5 -30.07 11.46 15.42
N SER A 6 -29.44 11.26 14.26
CA SER A 6 -29.78 10.25 13.23
C SER A 6 -29.25 10.69 11.85
N GLY A 7 -27.93 10.61 11.68
CA GLY A 7 -27.30 10.59 10.36
C GLY A 7 -27.62 9.27 9.67
N ALA A 8 -28.77 9.22 9.01
CA ALA A 8 -29.22 8.06 8.26
C ALA A 8 -28.37 7.90 6.99
N TRP A 9 -27.37 7.03 7.04
CA TRP A 9 -26.75 6.44 5.85
C TRP A 9 -27.81 5.56 5.17
N ARG A 10 -28.67 6.16 4.36
CA ARG A 10 -29.63 5.41 3.55
C ARG A 10 -28.88 4.77 2.40
N CYS A 11 -28.72 3.46 2.48
CA CYS A 11 -28.38 2.57 1.38
C CYS A 11 -29.33 2.82 0.21
N ALA A 12 -28.84 3.45 -0.86
CA ALA A 12 -29.52 3.46 -2.14
C ALA A 12 -29.31 2.09 -2.81
N ARG A 13 -30.22 1.16 -2.48
CA ARG A 13 -30.51 -0.04 -3.28
C ARG A 13 -31.61 0.36 -4.25
N GLN A 14 -31.31 0.44 -5.53
CA GLN A 14 -32.32 0.28 -6.56
C GLN A 14 -31.77 -0.46 -7.77
N SER A 15 -32.42 -1.59 -8.02
CA SER A 15 -32.22 -2.53 -9.10
C SER A 15 -32.49 -1.89 -10.46
N LEU A 16 -31.65 -2.20 -11.45
CA LEU A 16 -32.08 -2.28 -12.84
C LEU A 16 -31.74 -3.67 -13.40
N HIS A 17 -32.68 -4.18 -14.17
CA HIS A 17 -32.73 -5.50 -14.75
C HIS A 17 -31.81 -5.65 -15.97
N VAL A 18 -31.33 -6.90 -16.15
CA VAL A 18 -30.90 -7.55 -17.40
C VAL A 18 -29.46 -7.29 -17.89
N GLY A 19 -28.65 -8.35 -17.77
CA GLY A 19 -27.82 -8.82 -18.88
C GLY A 19 -26.42 -8.23 -19.02
N SER A 20 -25.52 -8.51 -18.07
CA SER A 20 -24.11 -8.83 -18.34
C SER A 20 -23.45 -9.13 -17.01
N THR A 21 -22.79 -10.28 -16.88
CA THR A 21 -21.86 -10.57 -15.78
C THR A 21 -20.63 -9.68 -15.94
N ALA A 22 -20.78 -8.38 -15.67
CA ALA A 22 -19.67 -7.49 -15.50
C ALA A 22 -19.06 -7.80 -14.13
N SER A 23 -18.09 -8.71 -14.17
CA SER A 23 -16.90 -8.76 -13.32
C SER A 23 -16.90 -7.67 -12.24
N CYS A 24 -17.03 -8.08 -10.97
CA CYS A 24 -16.73 -7.25 -9.83
C CYS A 24 -15.31 -6.68 -9.99
N ALA A 25 -15.23 -5.44 -10.47
CA ALA A 25 -14.06 -4.58 -10.44
C ALA A 25 -12.72 -5.32 -10.53
N GLU A 26 -12.39 -5.86 -11.71
CA GLU A 26 -10.99 -5.95 -12.10
C GLU A 26 -10.44 -4.52 -12.13
N PHE A 27 -9.74 -4.13 -11.07
CA PHE A 27 -8.90 -2.95 -11.08
C PHE A 27 -7.78 -3.20 -12.10
N GLN A 28 -8.09 -2.92 -13.36
CA GLN A 28 -7.14 -2.90 -14.47
C GLN A 28 -6.14 -1.76 -14.20
N LEU A 29 -5.11 -2.05 -13.40
CA LEU A 29 -3.86 -1.29 -13.38
C LEU A 29 -3.12 -1.52 -14.69
N ASN A 30 -3.71 -1.09 -15.79
CA ASN A 30 -3.03 -1.08 -17.07
C ASN A 30 -2.61 0.37 -17.37
N THR A 31 -1.28 0.51 -17.46
CA THR A 31 -0.56 1.46 -18.33
C THR A 31 -0.58 2.96 -17.97
N VAL A 32 0.23 3.42 -17.01
CA VAL A 32 0.82 4.79 -17.16
C VAL A 32 2.27 4.92 -16.64
N ARG A 33 2.86 3.95 -15.93
CA ARG A 33 4.33 3.99 -15.75
C ARG A 33 4.99 3.32 -16.93
N ALA A 34 5.39 4.13 -17.91
CA ALA A 34 6.32 3.73 -18.96
C ALA A 34 7.47 2.92 -18.32
N GLU A 35 7.69 1.73 -18.84
CA GLU A 35 8.70 0.78 -18.39
C GLU A 35 10.10 1.36 -18.65
N SER A 36 10.59 2.22 -17.76
CA SER A 36 12.03 2.36 -17.61
C SER A 36 12.51 1.11 -16.87
N PHE A 37 13.23 0.24 -17.57
CA PHE A 37 13.80 -1.01 -17.03
C PHE A 37 14.60 -0.77 -15.73
N TYR A 38 15.09 0.45 -15.51
CA TYR A 38 15.51 0.98 -14.21
C TYR A 38 14.72 2.23 -13.84
N ASP A 39 14.09 2.21 -12.68
CA ASP A 39 13.47 3.39 -12.09
C ASP A 39 14.44 4.06 -11.11
N SER A 40 14.97 5.22 -11.49
CA SER A 40 15.83 6.03 -10.63
C SER A 40 15.17 6.41 -9.29
N THR A 41 13.83 6.38 -9.19
CA THR A 41 13.15 6.68 -7.92
C THR A 41 13.30 5.55 -6.91
N VAL A 42 13.25 4.28 -7.35
CA VAL A 42 13.46 3.11 -6.48
C VAL A 42 14.85 3.15 -5.88
N GLU A 43 15.88 3.43 -6.69
CA GLU A 43 17.26 3.55 -6.22
C GLU A 43 17.40 4.66 -5.16
N LYS A 44 16.76 5.82 -5.37
CA LYS A 44 16.78 6.94 -4.41
C LYS A 44 16.16 6.57 -3.05
N TYR A 45 15.03 5.86 -3.04
CA TYR A 45 14.39 5.45 -1.79
C TYR A 45 15.08 4.26 -1.13
N ALA A 46 15.66 3.36 -1.92
CA ALA A 46 16.39 2.21 -1.40
C ALA A 46 17.69 2.61 -0.69
N ALA A 47 18.37 3.65 -1.19
CA ALA A 47 19.57 4.22 -0.59
C ALA A 47 19.31 4.92 0.76
N GLN A 48 18.06 5.31 1.05
CA GLN A 48 17.72 5.92 2.33
C GLN A 48 17.72 4.89 3.45
N ASP A 49 18.10 5.33 4.65
CA ASP A 49 18.06 4.49 5.84
C ASP A 49 16.63 4.21 6.33
N VAL A 50 16.43 2.94 6.73
CA VAL A 50 15.19 2.43 7.28
C VAL A 50 15.32 2.38 8.79
N GLU A 51 14.40 3.05 9.49
CA GLU A 51 14.40 3.11 10.95
C GLU A 51 13.70 1.88 11.54
N VAL A 52 14.29 1.24 12.54
CA VAL A 52 13.68 0.08 13.20
C VAL A 52 12.73 0.55 14.30
N LEU A 53 11.48 0.06 14.27
CA LEU A 53 10.50 0.32 15.33
C LEU A 53 10.78 -0.53 16.56
N SER A 54 10.87 0.14 17.72
CA SER A 54 10.92 -0.57 19.00
C SER A 54 9.53 -1.05 19.44
N LEU A 55 9.47 -2.15 20.21
CA LEU A 55 8.22 -2.69 20.75
C LEU A 55 7.47 -1.64 21.60
N ARG A 56 8.19 -0.87 22.41
CA ARG A 56 7.63 0.20 23.24
C ARG A 56 6.97 1.29 22.39
N GLN A 57 7.62 1.69 21.30
CA GLN A 57 7.09 2.69 20.36
C GLN A 57 5.86 2.18 19.63
N MET A 58 5.85 0.91 19.21
CA MET A 58 4.67 0.28 18.60
C MET A 58 3.47 0.26 19.55
N LEU A 59 3.67 -0.13 20.82
CA LEU A 59 2.62 -0.08 21.83
C LEU A 59 2.14 1.35 22.11
N SER A 60 3.04 2.34 22.04
CA SER A 60 2.68 3.76 22.18
C SER A 60 1.77 4.25 21.06
N PHE A 61 1.94 3.75 19.83
CA PHE A 61 1.04 4.06 18.72
C PHE A 61 -0.35 3.46 18.95
N GLY A 62 -0.44 2.21 19.44
CA GLY A 62 -1.71 1.51 19.61
C GLY A 62 -2.56 1.95 20.81
N ARG A 63 -1.96 2.18 21.99
CA ARG A 63 -2.70 2.33 23.26
C ARG A 63 -3.72 3.47 23.29
N ASN A 64 -3.43 4.61 22.66
CA ASN A 64 -4.30 5.78 22.70
C ASN A 64 -4.65 6.28 21.28
N ALA A 65 -4.56 5.43 20.26
CA ALA A 65 -4.84 5.82 18.87
C ALA A 65 -6.26 6.38 18.69
N TRP A 66 -7.25 5.80 19.36
CA TRP A 66 -8.65 6.21 19.21
C TRP A 66 -9.00 7.52 19.92
N ASN A 67 -8.30 7.86 20.98
CA ASN A 67 -8.63 9.00 21.84
C ASN A 67 -7.82 10.26 21.50
N ASP A 68 -6.69 10.10 20.79
CA ASP A 68 -5.74 11.18 20.50
C ASP A 68 -5.41 11.21 18.99
N PRO A 69 -5.98 12.17 18.23
CA PRO A 69 -5.79 12.26 16.78
C PRO A 69 -4.34 12.59 16.39
N ASP A 70 -3.57 13.25 17.26
CA ASP A 70 -2.18 13.60 16.97
C ASP A 70 -1.28 12.36 16.91
N LYS A 71 -1.59 11.34 17.73
CA LYS A 71 -0.88 10.06 17.70
C LYS A 71 -1.15 9.29 16.42
N VAL A 72 -2.40 9.28 15.95
CA VAL A 72 -2.77 8.67 14.66
C VAL A 72 -2.02 9.35 13.54
N LEU A 73 -2.03 10.69 13.49
CA LEU A 73 -1.33 11.45 12.45
C LEU A 73 0.19 11.19 12.47
N LYS A 74 0.80 11.11 13.65
CA LYS A 74 2.24 10.77 13.79
C LYS A 74 2.53 9.37 13.27
N SER A 75 1.73 8.36 13.64
CA SER A 75 1.90 6.99 13.16
C SER A 75 1.67 6.87 11.65
N ALA A 76 0.66 7.55 11.10
CA ALA A 76 0.37 7.56 9.67
C ALA A 76 1.53 8.16 8.86
N ARG A 77 2.06 9.31 9.29
CA ARG A 77 3.23 9.94 8.67
C ARG A 77 4.48 9.07 8.77
N TYR A 78 4.67 8.38 9.89
CA TYR A 78 5.77 7.43 10.06
C TYR A 78 5.69 6.32 9.01
N VAL A 79 4.53 5.66 8.88
CA VAL A 79 4.29 4.59 7.91
C VAL A 79 4.46 5.09 6.47
N GLN A 80 3.93 6.28 6.15
CA GLN A 80 4.05 6.88 4.81
C GLN A 80 5.51 7.09 4.39
N ARG A 81 6.40 7.44 5.32
CA ARG A 81 7.82 7.67 5.01
C ARG A 81 8.64 6.38 4.99
N GLU A 82 8.31 5.42 5.83
CA GLU A 82 9.09 4.19 5.99
C GLU A 82 8.69 3.08 5.01
N LEU A 83 7.42 2.99 4.60
CA LEU A 83 6.97 1.95 3.67
C LEU A 83 7.66 2.02 2.31
N PRO A 84 7.73 3.18 1.62
CA PRO A 84 8.37 3.26 0.30
C PRO A 84 9.85 2.86 0.34
N LYS A 85 10.58 3.22 1.41
CA LYS A 85 11.98 2.82 1.60
C LYS A 85 12.14 1.30 1.69
N ARG A 86 11.29 0.65 2.49
CA ARG A 86 11.31 -0.81 2.69
C ARG A 86 10.95 -1.55 1.40
N LEU A 87 9.92 -1.10 0.70
CA LEU A 87 9.50 -1.68 -0.57
C LEU A 87 10.58 -1.50 -1.64
N ALA A 88 11.19 -0.32 -1.74
CA ALA A 88 12.26 -0.05 -2.69
C ALA A 88 13.48 -0.98 -2.49
N ARG A 89 13.90 -1.20 -1.24
CA ARG A 89 14.98 -2.17 -0.93
C ARG A 89 14.63 -3.58 -1.36
N ARG A 90 13.39 -4.03 -1.11
CA ARG A 90 12.93 -5.36 -1.55
C ARG A 90 12.87 -5.48 -3.06
N LEU A 91 12.47 -4.42 -3.75
CA LEU A 91 12.43 -4.41 -5.20
C LEU A 91 13.85 -4.52 -5.79
N LEU A 92 14.84 -3.85 -5.20
CA LEU A 92 16.24 -4.03 -5.56
C LEU A 92 16.74 -5.45 -5.28
N ASP A 93 16.43 -6.03 -4.11
CA ASP A 93 16.81 -7.40 -3.79
C ASP A 93 16.29 -8.39 -4.85
N LEU A 94 15.05 -8.19 -5.34
CA LEU A 94 14.45 -8.99 -6.40
C LEU A 94 15.11 -8.80 -7.77
N GLN A 95 15.60 -7.60 -8.07
CA GLN A 95 16.32 -7.28 -9.31
C GLN A 95 17.74 -7.87 -9.33
N LEU A 96 18.38 -7.99 -8.17
CA LEU A 96 19.74 -8.54 -8.01
C LEU A 96 19.79 -10.07 -8.03
N LEU A 97 18.64 -10.76 -8.05
CA LEU A 97 18.59 -12.21 -8.08
C LEU A 97 19.24 -12.78 -9.36
N PRO A 98 19.87 -13.96 -9.28
CA PRO A 98 20.42 -14.61 -10.45
C PRO A 98 19.33 -14.95 -11.47
N TYR A 99 19.68 -14.89 -12.76
CA TYR A 99 18.75 -15.04 -13.89
C TYR A 99 17.82 -16.26 -13.80
N ILE A 100 18.35 -17.40 -13.34
CA ILE A 100 17.58 -18.66 -13.22
C ILE A 100 16.38 -18.50 -12.28
N VAL A 101 16.48 -17.63 -11.27
CA VAL A 101 15.39 -17.38 -10.30
C VAL A 101 14.41 -16.33 -10.84
N VAL A 102 14.91 -15.32 -11.53
CA VAL A 102 14.09 -14.22 -12.08
C VAL A 102 13.17 -14.69 -13.21
N THR A 103 13.57 -15.71 -13.97
CA THR A 103 12.74 -16.29 -15.04
C THR A 103 11.55 -17.11 -14.53
N ASN A 104 11.46 -17.38 -13.22
CA ASN A 104 10.34 -18.10 -12.65
C ASN A 104 9.05 -17.23 -12.66
N PRO A 105 7.92 -17.74 -13.22
CA PRO A 105 6.69 -16.95 -13.32
C PRO A 105 6.09 -16.55 -11.97
N HIS A 106 6.33 -17.33 -10.91
CA HIS A 106 5.86 -17.00 -9.56
C HIS A 106 6.62 -15.79 -9.00
N ILE A 107 7.94 -15.73 -9.22
CA ILE A 107 8.78 -14.60 -8.79
C ILE A 107 8.43 -13.35 -9.59
N LYS A 108 8.21 -13.47 -10.90
CA LYS A 108 7.75 -12.36 -11.74
C LYS A 108 6.41 -11.79 -11.27
N LYS A 109 5.46 -12.64 -10.85
CA LYS A 109 4.19 -12.19 -10.27
C LYS A 109 4.43 -11.36 -9.01
N VAL A 110 5.29 -11.83 -8.11
CA VAL A 110 5.64 -11.10 -6.89
C VAL A 110 6.28 -9.75 -7.22
N TYR A 111 7.28 -9.74 -8.11
CA TYR A 111 7.92 -8.50 -8.58
C TYR A 111 6.89 -7.47 -9.07
N ASN A 112 5.95 -7.88 -9.92
CA ASN A 112 4.91 -6.98 -10.43
C ASN A 112 4.02 -6.40 -9.31
N GLN A 113 3.67 -7.21 -8.29
CA GLN A 113 2.88 -6.73 -7.16
C GLN A 113 3.63 -5.69 -6.33
N TYR A 114 4.93 -5.90 -6.08
CA TYR A 114 5.76 -4.91 -5.40
C TYR A 114 5.87 -3.61 -6.21
N TYR A 115 6.08 -3.71 -7.52
CA TYR A 115 6.18 -2.56 -8.42
C TYR A 115 4.88 -1.74 -8.48
N ILE A 116 3.72 -2.39 -8.45
CA ILE A 116 2.41 -1.72 -8.41
C ILE A 116 2.16 -0.99 -7.09
N SER A 117 2.65 -1.54 -5.97
CA SER A 117 2.39 -1.00 -4.63
C SER A 117 3.21 0.24 -4.26
N PHE A 118 4.15 0.62 -5.13
CA PHE A 118 5.08 1.73 -4.94
C PHE A 118 4.53 3.00 -5.61
#